data_AF-A0A453M294-F1
#
_entry.id   AF-A0A453M294-F1
#
_cell.length_a   1.000
_cell.length_b   1.000
_cell.length_c   1.000
_cell.angle_alpha   90.00
_cell.angle_beta   90.00
_cell.angle_gamma   90.00
#
_symmetry.space_group_name_H-M   'P 1'
#
loop_
_entity.id
_entity.type
_entity.pdbx_description
1 polymer ?
#
loop_
_entity_poly.entity_id
_entity_poly.type
_entity_poly.pdbx_seq_one_letter_code
_entity_poly.pdbx_strand_id
1 'polypeptide(L)'
;GQVDLVDFIDWTGVECLNQDPAHGIANALKQGYREDEGLHLASDSDEQLLIYIPFMQVIKLHSALFKGPEEEGPKTVKLFSNREHMGFSNVNDFPPSDSVDLSSSHLLEV
;
A
#
# COMPACT_ATOMS: atom_id res chain seq x y z
N GLY A 1 -9.96 20.23 -4.72
CA GLY A 1 -8.56 19.75 -4.65
C GLY A 1 -8.56 18.36 -4.07
N GLN A 2 -7.60 17.53 -4.43
CA GLN A 2 -7.35 16.26 -3.76
C GLN A 2 -6.60 16.55 -2.46
N VAL A 3 -6.83 15.74 -1.42
CA VAL A 3 -6.16 15.85 -0.13
C VAL A 3 -5.48 14.52 0.18
N ASP A 4 -4.38 14.57 0.92
CA ASP A 4 -3.78 13.35 1.46
C ASP A 4 -4.77 12.68 2.43
N LEU A 5 -4.86 11.36 2.36
CA LEU A 5 -5.78 10.58 3.18
C LEU A 5 -5.16 10.14 4.52
N VAL A 6 -3.88 10.43 4.77
CA VAL A 6 -3.12 9.99 5.95
C VAL A 6 -3.80 10.31 7.30
N ASP A 7 -4.43 11.49 7.41
CA ASP A 7 -5.12 11.94 8.63
C ASP A 7 -6.45 11.21 8.87
N PHE A 8 -6.97 10.49 7.88
CA PHE A 8 -8.21 9.74 7.96
C PHE A 8 -7.99 8.24 8.19
N ILE A 9 -6.74 7.77 8.20
CA ILE A 9 -6.40 6.36 8.40
C ILE A 9 -6.68 5.97 9.86
N ASP A 10 -7.35 4.84 10.06
CA ASP A 10 -7.42 4.20 11.37
C ASP A 10 -6.16 3.36 11.60
N TRP A 11 -5.15 4.01 12.18
CA TRP A 11 -3.85 3.39 12.46
C TRP A 11 -3.91 2.17 13.38
N THR A 12 -4.97 2.02 14.18
CA THR A 12 -5.11 0.89 15.08
C THR A 12 -5.50 -0.41 14.35
N GLY A 13 -6.12 -0.28 13.18
CA GLY A 13 -6.52 -1.38 12.32
C GLY A 13 -5.65 -1.56 11.08
N VAL A 14 -4.59 -0.77 10.90
CA VAL A 14 -3.66 -0.97 9.76
C VAL A 14 -2.93 -2.30 9.92
N GLU A 15 -3.04 -3.14 8.91
CA GLU A 15 -2.38 -4.46 8.87
C GLU A 15 -1.60 -4.61 7.57
N CYS A 16 -0.45 -5.29 7.64
CA CYS A 16 0.33 -5.64 6.47
C CYS A 16 0.86 -7.06 6.60
N LEU A 17 0.44 -7.93 5.68
CA LEU A 17 0.88 -9.32 5.60
C LEU A 17 2.13 -9.42 4.71
N ASN A 18 3.03 -10.32 5.10
CA ASN A 18 4.35 -10.52 4.48
C ASN A 18 5.27 -9.27 4.56
N GLN A 19 5.03 -8.33 5.49
CA GLN A 19 5.99 -7.24 5.73
C GLN A 19 7.23 -7.74 6.47
N ASP A 20 8.39 -7.20 6.09
CA ASP A 20 9.63 -7.38 6.82
C ASP A 20 9.53 -6.69 8.21
N PRO A 21 9.91 -7.37 9.32
CA PRO A 21 9.83 -6.80 10.66
C PRO A 21 10.68 -5.54 10.90
N ALA A 22 11.77 -5.35 10.15
CA ALA A 22 12.63 -4.16 10.19
C ALA A 22 12.12 -3.05 9.26
N HIS A 23 11.40 -3.42 8.19
CA HIS A 23 10.91 -2.51 7.16
C HIS A 23 9.38 -2.58 7.02
N GLY A 24 8.68 -2.11 8.06
CA GLY A 24 7.22 -2.22 8.17
C GLY A 24 6.41 -1.12 7.48
N ILE A 25 5.09 -1.32 7.40
CA ILE A 25 4.13 -0.46 6.68
C ILE A 25 4.11 1.01 7.15
N ALA A 26 4.45 1.26 8.41
CA ALA A 26 4.54 2.62 8.94
C ALA A 26 5.55 3.48 8.16
N ASN A 27 6.63 2.88 7.66
CA ASN A 27 7.65 3.57 6.87
C ASN A 27 7.11 4.08 5.54
N ALA A 28 6.15 3.38 4.93
CA ALA A 28 5.57 3.76 3.64
C ALA A 28 4.34 4.69 3.77
N LEU A 29 3.61 4.66 4.88
CA LEU A 29 2.36 5.42 5.04
C LEU A 29 2.50 6.69 5.89
N LYS A 30 3.34 6.71 6.94
CA LYS A 30 3.40 7.85 7.86
C LYS A 30 4.14 9.02 7.22
N GLN A 31 3.54 10.19 7.32
CA GLN A 31 4.19 11.44 6.95
C GLN A 31 5.47 11.65 7.78
N GLY A 32 6.52 12.13 7.13
CA GLY A 32 7.87 12.27 7.68
C GLY A 32 8.71 10.99 7.62
N TYR A 33 8.10 9.81 7.49
CA TYR A 33 8.80 8.53 7.36
C TYR A 33 8.94 8.15 5.89
N ARG A 34 7.84 8.23 5.13
CA ARG A 34 7.82 7.90 3.69
C ARG A 34 8.60 8.88 2.80
N GLU A 35 9.02 10.01 3.38
CA GLU A 35 9.89 11.00 2.75
C GLU A 35 11.38 10.70 3.01
N ASP A 36 11.71 9.81 3.95
CA ASP A 36 13.08 9.42 4.29
C ASP A 36 13.52 8.25 3.39
N GLU A 37 14.57 8.45 2.60
CA GLU A 37 15.06 7.43 1.66
C GLU A 37 15.63 6.18 2.36
N GLY A 38 15.97 6.27 3.65
CA GLY A 38 16.41 5.13 4.45
C GLY A 38 15.24 4.29 5.00
N LEU A 39 14.01 4.81 4.98
CA LEU A 39 12.82 4.14 5.49
C LEU A 39 11.92 3.69 4.35
N HIS A 40 11.74 2.37 4.25
CA HIS A 40 10.86 1.76 3.25
C HIS A 40 10.08 0.59 3.86
N LEU A 41 9.05 0.16 3.13
CA LEU A 41 8.35 -1.09 3.35
C LEU A 41 9.01 -2.16 2.45
N ALA A 42 9.38 -3.29 3.03
CA ALA A 42 9.89 -4.45 2.30
C ALA A 42 9.06 -5.69 2.61
N SER A 43 9.14 -6.70 1.75
CA SER A 43 8.54 -8.00 1.99
C SER A 43 9.52 -8.98 2.64
N ASP A 44 9.01 -9.88 3.48
CA ASP A 44 9.82 -10.79 4.30
C ASP A 44 10.23 -12.08 3.56
N SER A 45 9.30 -12.70 2.83
CA SER A 45 9.53 -14.03 2.23
C SER A 45 9.47 -14.06 0.71
N ASP A 46 8.53 -13.34 0.10
CA ASP A 46 8.31 -13.29 -1.35
C ASP A 46 7.89 -11.88 -1.78
N GLU A 47 7.73 -11.63 -3.09
CA GLU A 47 7.45 -10.29 -3.64
C GLU A 47 6.03 -9.74 -3.36
N GLN A 48 5.14 -10.52 -2.74
CA GLN A 48 3.74 -10.13 -2.57
C GLN A 48 3.48 -9.53 -1.19
N LEU A 49 3.01 -8.28 -1.16
CA LEU A 49 2.50 -7.64 0.06
C LEU A 49 0.98 -7.52 0.00
N LEU A 50 0.32 -7.73 1.14
CA LEU A 50 -1.11 -7.45 1.30
C LEU A 50 -1.28 -6.41 2.39
N ILE A 51 -1.73 -5.23 2.00
CA ILE A 51 -1.85 -4.06 2.87
C ILE A 51 -3.33 -3.77 3.09
N TYR A 52 -3.76 -3.74 4.34
CA TYR A 52 -5.09 -3.34 4.77
C TYR A 52 -5.03 -1.98 5.45
N ILE A 53 -5.70 -0.98 4.86
CA ILE A 53 -5.74 0.41 5.33
C ILE A 53 -7.20 0.77 5.61
N PRO A 54 -7.67 0.65 6.87
CA PRO A 54 -8.97 1.14 7.26
C PRO A 54 -8.96 2.67 7.40
N PHE A 55 -10.12 3.29 7.18
CA PHE A 55 -10.32 4.73 7.35
C PHE A 55 -11.36 4.98 8.45
N MET A 56 -11.14 5.99 9.28
CA MET A 56 -12.05 6.37 10.38
C MET A 56 -13.40 6.92 9.87
N GLN A 57 -13.49 7.26 8.58
CA GLN A 57 -14.68 7.76 7.92
C GLN A 57 -14.74 7.28 6.47
N VAL A 58 -15.93 7.37 5.86
CA VAL A 58 -16.10 7.04 4.43
C VAL A 58 -15.33 8.05 3.58
N ILE A 59 -14.41 7.56 2.76
CA ILE A 59 -13.64 8.35 1.80
C ILE A 59 -13.92 7.91 0.37
N LYS A 60 -13.57 8.75 -0.61
CA LYS A 60 -13.52 8.39 -2.01
C LYS A 60 -12.07 8.42 -2.47
N LEU A 61 -11.51 7.26 -2.76
CA LEU A 61 -10.15 7.16 -3.28
C LEU A 61 -10.14 7.69 -4.72
N HIS A 62 -9.45 8.81 -4.93
CA HIS A 62 -9.28 9.40 -6.26
C HIS A 62 -8.00 8.90 -6.93
N SER A 63 -6.92 8.85 -6.17
CA SER A 63 -5.59 8.46 -6.66
C SER A 63 -4.80 7.83 -5.51
N ALA A 64 -3.90 6.92 -5.87
CA ALA A 64 -2.89 6.35 -4.99
C ALA A 64 -1.53 6.58 -5.64
N LEU A 65 -0.53 6.94 -4.84
CA LEU A 65 0.84 7.14 -5.30
C LEU A 65 1.69 6.00 -4.79
N PHE A 66 2.52 5.46 -5.68
CA PHE A 66 3.47 4.40 -5.37
C PHE A 66 4.87 4.91 -5.70
N LYS A 67 5.79 4.76 -4.75
CA LYS A 67 7.20 5.11 -4.89
C LYS A 67 8.03 3.88 -4.56
N GLY A 68 9.01 3.59 -5.39
CA GLY A 68 9.93 2.47 -5.21
C GLY A 68 10.94 2.41 -6.35
N PRO A 69 12.01 1.61 -6.22
CA PRO A 69 12.98 1.40 -7.29
C PRO A 69 12.31 0.71 -8.50
N GLU A 70 12.86 0.88 -9.70
CA GLU A 70 12.29 0.21 -10.90
C GLU A 70 12.29 -1.32 -10.80
N GLU A 71 13.34 -1.89 -10.21
CA GLU A 71 13.51 -3.34 -10.13
C GLU A 71 12.77 -3.98 -8.95
N GLU A 72 12.67 -3.27 -7.82
CA GLU A 72 12.17 -3.77 -6.54
C GLU A 72 10.82 -3.17 -6.13
N GLY A 73 10.34 -2.16 -6.86
CA GLY A 73 9.06 -1.52 -6.63
C GLY A 73 7.88 -2.38 -7.06
N PRO A 74 6.66 -2.06 -6.59
CA PRO A 74 5.47 -2.80 -6.96
C PRO A 74 5.21 -2.67 -8.47
N LYS A 75 5.07 -3.80 -9.17
CA LYS A 75 4.75 -3.84 -10.61
C LYS A 75 3.25 -3.94 -10.89
N THR A 76 2.52 -4.66 -10.04
CA THR A 76 1.08 -4.82 -10.17
C THR A 76 0.43 -4.51 -8.84
N VAL A 77 -0.49 -3.54 -8.85
CA VAL A 77 -1.28 -3.16 -7.69
C VAL A 77 -2.73 -3.51 -7.93
N LYS A 78 -3.31 -4.28 -7.02
CA LYS A 78 -4.75 -4.61 -7.01
C LYS A 78 -5.40 -3.91 -5.82
N LEU A 79 -6.40 -3.09 -6.10
CA LEU A 79 -7.16 -2.36 -5.09
C LEU A 79 -8.46 -3.09 -4.78
N PHE A 80 -8.74 -3.27 -3.50
CA PHE A 80 -9.96 -3.91 -3.02
C PHE A 80 -10.64 -2.96 -2.04
N SER A 81 -11.77 -2.38 -2.46
CA SER A 81 -12.54 -1.44 -1.63
C SER A 81 -13.70 -2.14 -0.93
N ASN A 82 -14.05 -1.66 0.28
CA ASN A 82 -15.18 -2.15 1.07
C ASN A 82 -15.11 -3.66 1.39
N ARG A 83 -13.90 -4.13 1.74
CA ARG A 83 -13.61 -5.51 2.13
C ARG A 83 -12.81 -5.50 3.43
N GLU A 84 -13.15 -6.38 4.35
CA GLU A 84 -12.42 -6.58 5.60
C GLU A 84 -11.83 -8.01 5.61
N HIS A 85 -10.75 -8.22 6.35
CA HIS A 85 -10.15 -9.53 6.60
C HIS A 85 -9.78 -10.35 5.36
N MET A 86 -9.15 -9.70 4.37
CA MET A 86 -8.55 -10.41 3.22
C MET A 86 -7.18 -10.95 3.57
N GLY A 87 -6.87 -12.15 3.08
CA GLY A 87 -5.57 -12.78 3.21
C GLY A 87 -5.16 -13.46 1.90
N PHE A 88 -3.91 -13.89 1.80
CA PHE A 88 -3.38 -14.51 0.57
C PHE A 88 -4.18 -15.75 0.12
N SER A 89 -4.82 -16.47 1.04
CA SER A 89 -5.65 -17.63 0.71
C SER A 89 -6.96 -17.31 0.00
N ASN A 90 -7.52 -16.10 0.15
CA ASN A 90 -8.85 -15.75 -0.36
C ASN A 90 -8.87 -14.48 -1.23
N VAL A 91 -7.79 -13.71 -1.29
CA VAL A 91 -7.74 -12.44 -2.04
C VAL A 91 -7.99 -12.64 -3.54
N ASN A 92 -7.60 -13.79 -4.08
CA ASN A 92 -7.78 -14.12 -5.49
C ASN A 92 -9.19 -14.64 -5.84
N ASP A 93 -10.03 -14.96 -4.85
CA ASP A 93 -11.43 -15.35 -5.08
C ASP A 93 -12.33 -14.14 -5.38
N PHE A 94 -11.85 -12.93 -5.09
CA PHE A 94 -12.61 -11.70 -5.29
C PHE A 94 -12.02 -10.87 -6.45
N PRO A 95 -12.87 -10.31 -7.32
CA PRO A 95 -12.38 -9.38 -8.32
C PRO A 95 -11.89 -8.09 -7.64
N PRO A 96 -10.72 -7.55 -8.02
CA PRO A 96 -10.28 -6.27 -7.53
C PRO A 96 -11.23 -5.16 -8.00
N SER A 97 -11.41 -4.14 -7.17
CA SER A 97 -12.15 -2.92 -7.54
C SER A 97 -11.44 -2.17 -8.67
N ASP A 98 -10.11 -2.18 -8.65
CA ASP A 98 -9.26 -1.62 -9.70
C ASP A 98 -7.92 -2.36 -9.72
N SER A 99 -7.25 -2.38 -10.87
CA SER A 99 -5.95 -3.04 -11.03
C SER A 99 -5.08 -2.22 -11.97
N VAL A 100 -3.88 -1.91 -11.51
CA VAL A 100 -2.91 -1.09 -12.24
C VAL A 100 -1.61 -1.85 -12.35
N ASP A 101 -1.09 -1.92 -13.57
CA ASP A 101 0.28 -2.32 -13.85
C ASP A 101 1.15 -1.05 -13.88
N LEU A 102 2.00 -0.92 -12.86
CA LEU A 102 2.95 0.16 -12.70
C LEU A 102 4.17 -0.12 -13.58
N SER A 103 4.41 0.78 -14.52
CA SER A 103 5.65 0.87 -15.28
C SER A 103 6.51 2.02 -14.74
N SER A 104 7.75 2.16 -15.20
CA SER A 104 8.70 3.20 -14.79
C SER A 104 8.13 4.63 -14.86
N SER A 105 7.15 4.88 -15.75
CA SER A 105 6.47 6.19 -15.87
C SER A 105 5.47 6.50 -14.75
N HIS A 106 5.10 5.50 -13.95
CA HIS A 106 4.13 5.60 -12.86
C HIS A 106 4.79 5.67 -11.47
N LEU A 107 6.08 5.36 -11.39
CA LEU A 107 6.88 5.50 -10.19
C LEU A 107 7.45 6.92 -10.16
N LEU A 108 7.31 7.59 -9.01
CA LEU A 108 8.11 8.79 -8.78
C LEU A 108 9.56 8.35 -8.64
N GLU A 109 10.44 8.79 -9.54
CA GLU A 109 11.90 8.58 -9.39
C GLU A 109 12.34 9.05 -8.00
N VAL A 110 13.17 8.24 -7.33
CA VAL A 110 13.79 8.58 -6.05
C VAL A 110 14.73 9.76 -6.20
#